data_AF-A0A952NH48-F1
#
_entry.id   AF-A0A952NH48-F1
#
_cell.length_a   1.000
_cell.length_b   1.000
_cell.length_c   1.000
_cell.angle_alpha   90.00
_cell.angle_beta   90.00
_cell.angle_gamma   90.00
#
_symmetry.space_group_name_H-M   'P 1'
#
loop_
_entity.id
_entity.type
_entity.pdbx_description
1 polymer ?
#
loop_
_entity_poly.entity_id
_entity_poly.type
_entity_poly.pdbx_seq_one_letter_code
_entity_poly.pdbx_strand_id
1 'polypeptide(L)'
;MSGERRERFLTTLKAAEMPPDTRRLLEEISAGHLDDLTRHLGLRFAAGDLDALSDRAALEFRERLPSAAPSTDEAREAWTGVVRDFLSNRHWGFTPEKGAAPKRPKKELSPQAKELIPYLWVFVQAAIIMKLVVYYFGLKAADDPTVENKLVLLAVVAFSFGSLIHFAWRMHRKEQRPRHQRGDQSHDDEGGEQPR
;
A
#
# COMPACT_ATOMS: atom_id res chain seq x y z
N MET A 1 -0.66 -3.97 -23.87
CA MET A 1 -1.48 -3.14 -24.78
C MET A 1 -1.29 -3.64 -26.19
N SER A 2 -2.34 -3.66 -27.02
CA SER A 2 -2.17 -3.91 -28.45
C SER A 2 -1.45 -2.73 -29.10
N GLY A 3 -0.48 -2.99 -29.98
CA GLY A 3 0.28 -1.94 -30.68
C GLY A 3 -0.62 -0.96 -31.46
N GLU A 4 -1.77 -1.45 -31.91
CA GLU A 4 -2.77 -0.71 -32.66
C GLU A 4 -3.33 0.52 -31.91
N ARG A 5 -3.55 0.41 -30.59
CA ARG A 5 -4.03 1.56 -29.77
C ARG A 5 -3.00 2.68 -29.69
N ARG A 6 -1.73 2.28 -29.54
CA ARG A 6 -0.60 3.22 -29.49
C ARG A 6 -0.46 3.98 -30.81
N GLU A 7 -0.60 3.28 -31.94
CA GLU A 7 -0.54 3.90 -33.27
C GLU A 7 -1.70 4.89 -33.51
N ARG A 8 -2.92 4.56 -33.08
CA ARG A 8 -4.06 5.51 -33.16
C ARG A 8 -3.86 6.77 -32.30
N PHE A 9 -3.31 6.61 -31.10
CA PHE A 9 -2.98 7.74 -30.22
C PHE A 9 -1.94 8.67 -30.88
N LEU A 10 -0.87 8.11 -31.42
CA LEU A 10 0.20 8.88 -32.08
C LEU A 10 -0.25 9.53 -33.39
N THR A 11 -1.07 8.85 -34.19
CA THR A 11 -1.61 9.43 -35.43
C THR A 11 -2.52 10.62 -35.17
N THR A 12 -3.27 10.60 -34.07
CA THR A 12 -4.12 11.72 -33.63
C THR A 12 -3.29 12.96 -33.27
N LEU A 13 -2.07 12.77 -32.78
CA LEU A 13 -1.15 13.83 -32.36
C LEU A 13 -0.27 14.40 -33.48
N LYS A 14 -0.43 13.90 -34.72
CA LYS A 14 0.18 14.38 -35.98
C LYS A 14 1.48 15.18 -35.78
N ALA A 15 2.60 14.46 -35.71
CA ALA A 15 3.93 14.99 -35.44
C ALA A 15 4.39 16.03 -36.48
N ALA A 16 4.19 17.32 -36.19
CA ALA A 16 5.03 18.39 -36.72
C ALA A 16 6.31 18.44 -35.87
N GLU A 17 7.44 18.86 -36.46
CA GLU A 17 8.81 18.89 -35.92
C GLU A 17 8.95 19.15 -34.40
N MET A 18 8.74 18.13 -33.57
CA MET A 18 8.91 18.25 -32.12
C MET A 18 10.37 18.00 -31.70
N PRO A 19 10.84 18.64 -30.62
CA PRO A 19 12.12 18.33 -30.00
C PRO A 19 12.25 16.84 -29.66
N PRO A 20 13.47 16.26 -29.71
CA PRO A 20 13.69 14.84 -29.46
C PRO A 20 13.21 14.38 -28.08
N ASP A 21 13.36 15.23 -27.06
CA ASP A 21 12.92 14.92 -25.69
C ASP A 21 11.38 14.90 -25.58
N THR A 22 10.70 15.81 -26.27
CA THR A 22 9.25 15.85 -26.34
C THR A 22 8.71 14.60 -27.05
N ARG A 23 9.37 14.14 -28.12
CA ARG A 23 8.99 12.88 -28.79
C ARG A 23 9.10 11.67 -27.86
N ARG A 24 10.18 11.57 -27.08
CA ARG A 24 10.34 10.50 -26.08
C ARG A 24 9.22 10.52 -25.05
N LEU A 25 8.90 11.70 -24.51
CA LEU A 25 7.79 11.84 -23.58
C LEU A 25 6.46 11.43 -24.21
N LEU A 26 6.20 11.80 -25.46
CA LEU A 26 4.98 11.39 -26.17
C LEU A 26 4.93 9.88 -26.41
N GLU A 27 6.07 9.24 -26.69
CA GLU A 27 6.14 7.79 -26.79
C GLU A 27 5.84 7.13 -25.46
N GLU A 28 6.38 7.64 -24.35
CA GLU A 28 6.10 7.17 -22.99
C GLU A 28 4.61 7.31 -22.65
N ILE A 29 4.03 8.50 -22.88
CA ILE A 29 2.59 8.75 -22.68
C ILE A 29 1.78 7.81 -23.58
N SER A 30 2.10 7.69 -24.87
CA SER A 30 1.37 6.79 -25.78
C SER A 30 1.40 5.34 -25.33
N ALA A 31 2.50 4.89 -24.70
CA ALA A 31 2.64 3.54 -24.18
C ALA A 31 1.94 3.33 -22.83
N GLY A 32 1.84 4.38 -21.99
CA GLY A 32 1.36 4.32 -20.61
C GLY A 32 0.00 4.98 -20.34
N HIS A 33 -0.60 5.69 -21.30
CA HIS A 33 -1.73 6.60 -21.04
C HIS A 33 -2.94 5.94 -20.38
N LEU A 34 -3.29 4.71 -20.76
CA LEU A 34 -4.39 3.98 -20.12
C LEU A 34 -4.04 3.57 -18.69
N ASP A 35 -2.78 3.26 -18.40
CA ASP A 35 -2.34 2.95 -17.03
C ASP A 35 -2.44 4.21 -16.17
N ASP A 36 -1.99 5.36 -16.66
CA ASP A 36 -2.08 6.64 -15.97
C ASP A 36 -3.54 6.99 -15.61
N LEU A 37 -4.48 6.76 -16.53
CA LEU A 37 -5.90 7.02 -16.31
C LEU A 37 -6.54 6.01 -15.34
N THR A 38 -6.20 4.72 -15.43
CA THR A 38 -6.98 3.66 -14.77
C THR A 38 -6.34 3.06 -13.52
N ARG A 39 -5.00 3.06 -13.40
CA ARG A 39 -4.27 2.34 -12.34
C ARG A 39 -4.63 2.81 -10.93
N HIS A 40 -4.82 4.11 -10.75
CA HIS A 40 -5.14 4.71 -9.44
C HIS A 40 -6.56 4.41 -8.98
N LEU A 41 -7.47 4.15 -9.92
CA LEU A 41 -8.87 3.93 -9.64
C LEU A 41 -9.14 2.53 -9.05
N GLY A 42 -8.29 1.54 -9.35
CA GLY A 42 -8.58 0.14 -9.01
C GLY A 42 -9.87 -0.37 -9.67
N LEU A 43 -10.30 0.31 -10.72
CA LEU A 43 -11.52 0.05 -11.50
C LEU A 43 -11.13 -0.66 -12.81
N ARG A 44 -12.05 -1.46 -13.33
CA ARG A 44 -11.92 -2.09 -14.66
C ARG A 44 -12.92 -1.45 -15.60
N PHE A 45 -12.50 -1.27 -16.85
CA PHE A 45 -13.34 -0.77 -17.93
C PHE A 45 -13.49 -1.88 -18.97
N ALA A 46 -14.64 -1.92 -19.65
CA ALA A 46 -14.86 -2.85 -20.74
C ALA A 46 -13.82 -2.64 -21.84
N ALA A 47 -13.48 -3.70 -22.59
CA ALA A 47 -12.45 -3.60 -23.64
C ALA A 47 -12.77 -2.52 -24.68
N GLY A 48 -14.05 -2.34 -25.04
CA GLY A 48 -14.53 -1.31 -25.96
C GLY A 48 -14.50 0.11 -25.37
N ASP A 49 -14.72 0.25 -24.05
CA ASP A 49 -14.60 1.54 -23.37
C ASP A 49 -13.15 2.00 -23.32
N LEU A 50 -12.18 1.08 -23.22
CA LEU A 50 -10.76 1.42 -23.23
C LEU A 50 -10.31 2.02 -24.57
N ASP A 51 -10.89 1.59 -25.69
CA ASP A 51 -10.61 2.18 -27.01
C ASP A 51 -11.19 3.60 -27.08
N ALA A 52 -12.46 3.78 -26.71
CA ALA A 52 -13.09 5.09 -26.66
C ALA A 52 -12.41 6.06 -25.66
N LEU A 53 -11.91 5.53 -24.55
CA LEU A 53 -11.15 6.28 -23.56
C LEU A 53 -9.79 6.73 -24.12
N SER A 54 -9.09 5.85 -24.84
CA SER A 54 -7.83 6.18 -25.52
C SER A 54 -8.02 7.29 -26.55
N ASP A 55 -9.06 7.19 -27.38
CA ASP A 55 -9.39 8.19 -28.40
C ASP A 55 -9.78 9.53 -27.76
N ARG A 56 -10.58 9.50 -26.70
CA ARG A 56 -10.95 10.72 -25.96
C ARG A 56 -9.74 11.36 -25.29
N ALA A 57 -8.87 10.58 -24.66
CA ALA A 57 -7.66 11.08 -24.03
C ALA A 57 -6.71 11.72 -25.05
N ALA A 58 -6.57 11.14 -26.24
CA ALA A 58 -5.77 11.72 -27.32
C ALA A 58 -6.33 13.08 -27.78
N LEU A 59 -7.66 13.19 -27.90
CA LEU A 59 -8.34 14.42 -28.30
C LEU A 59 -8.20 15.51 -27.23
N GLU A 60 -8.50 15.19 -25.98
CA GLU A 60 -8.37 16.08 -24.81
C GLU A 60 -6.92 16.56 -24.62
N PHE A 61 -5.95 15.68 -24.90
CA PHE A 61 -4.54 16.02 -24.85
C PHE A 61 -4.16 16.98 -25.97
N ARG A 62 -4.57 16.69 -27.21
CA ARG A 62 -4.35 17.57 -28.36
C ARG A 62 -4.94 18.96 -28.17
N GLU A 63 -6.13 19.06 -27.59
CA GLU A 63 -6.79 20.35 -27.32
C GLU A 63 -6.06 21.18 -26.26
N ARG A 64 -5.35 20.53 -25.32
CA ARG A 64 -4.57 21.21 -24.28
C ARG A 64 -3.15 21.55 -24.69
N LEU A 65 -2.67 21.04 -25.82
CA LEU A 65 -1.34 21.41 -26.32
C LEU A 65 -1.39 22.86 -26.85
N PRO A 66 -0.52 23.76 -26.35
CA PRO A 66 -0.55 25.17 -26.72
C PRO A 66 -0.07 25.43 -28.16
N SER A 67 0.68 24.49 -28.73
CA SER A 67 1.24 24.61 -30.08
C SER A 67 1.42 23.24 -30.74
N ALA A 68 1.68 23.24 -32.05
CA ALA A 68 1.99 22.03 -32.81
C ALA A 68 3.38 21.43 -32.48
N ALA A 69 4.26 22.21 -31.84
CA ALA A 69 5.60 21.79 -31.42
C ALA A 69 5.80 22.20 -29.94
N PRO A 70 5.08 21.56 -29.01
CA PRO A 70 5.12 21.94 -27.61
C PRO A 70 6.51 21.64 -27.01
N SER A 71 6.87 22.38 -25.97
CA SER A 71 8.00 22.00 -25.14
C SER A 71 7.69 20.73 -24.33
N THR A 72 8.72 20.07 -23.80
CA THR A 72 8.54 18.88 -22.94
C THR A 72 7.71 19.19 -21.70
N ASP A 73 7.88 20.37 -21.10
CA ASP A 73 7.13 20.78 -19.91
C ASP A 73 5.67 21.10 -20.26
N GLU A 74 5.41 21.76 -21.39
CA GLU A 74 4.05 22.00 -21.89
C GLU A 74 3.31 20.68 -22.17
N ALA A 75 3.97 19.71 -22.81
CA ALA A 75 3.40 18.40 -23.06
C ALA A 75 3.11 17.65 -21.75
N ARG A 76 3.99 17.75 -20.75
CA ARG A 76 3.78 17.13 -19.44
C ARG A 76 2.61 17.80 -18.69
N GLU A 77 2.53 19.12 -18.72
CA GLU A 77 1.46 19.88 -18.07
C GLU A 77 0.11 19.57 -18.72
N ALA A 78 0.04 19.58 -20.06
CA ALA A 78 -1.15 19.21 -20.80
C ALA A 78 -1.61 17.79 -20.45
N TRP A 79 -0.71 16.81 -20.40
CA TRP A 79 -1.04 15.42 -20.03
C TRP A 79 -1.55 15.32 -18.59
N THR A 80 -0.88 15.98 -17.65
CA THR A 80 -1.31 16.04 -16.25
C THR A 80 -2.70 16.66 -16.13
N GLY A 81 -2.98 17.68 -16.94
CA GLY A 81 -4.30 18.30 -17.06
C GLY A 81 -5.38 17.31 -17.51
N VAL A 82 -5.09 16.50 -18.53
CA VAL A 82 -6.00 15.44 -19.01
C VAL A 82 -6.30 14.42 -17.93
N VAL A 83 -5.27 13.90 -17.25
CA VAL A 83 -5.44 12.91 -16.17
C VAL A 83 -6.27 13.50 -15.03
N ARG A 84 -5.98 14.74 -14.61
CA ARG A 84 -6.75 15.43 -13.57
C ARG A 84 -8.21 15.64 -13.98
N ASP A 85 -8.45 16.04 -15.23
CA ASP A 85 -9.78 16.25 -15.78
C ASP A 85 -10.59 14.96 -15.80
N PHE A 86 -9.99 13.87 -16.27
CA PHE A 86 -10.58 12.54 -16.25
C PHE A 86 -11.04 12.13 -14.84
N LEU A 87 -10.18 12.32 -13.83
CA LEU A 87 -10.48 11.99 -12.44
C LEU A 87 -11.55 12.91 -11.83
N SER A 88 -11.61 14.17 -12.24
CA SER A 88 -12.53 15.17 -11.66
C SER A 88 -13.93 15.11 -12.29
N ASN A 89 -14.01 14.83 -13.60
CA ASN A 89 -15.25 14.89 -14.38
C ASN A 89 -15.93 13.52 -14.54
N ARG A 90 -16.02 12.75 -13.46
CA ARG A 90 -16.64 11.40 -13.44
C ARG A 90 -16.18 10.51 -14.60
N HIS A 91 -14.88 10.49 -14.89
CA HIS A 91 -14.30 9.65 -15.94
C HIS A 91 -14.93 9.91 -17.32
N TRP A 92 -15.32 11.15 -17.62
CA TRP A 92 -16.00 11.55 -18.87
C TRP A 92 -17.28 10.76 -19.19
N GLY A 93 -17.96 10.22 -18.17
CA GLY A 93 -19.16 9.41 -18.35
C GLY A 93 -18.91 7.93 -18.63
N PHE A 94 -17.64 7.49 -18.71
CA PHE A 94 -17.31 6.07 -18.77
C PHE A 94 -17.62 5.43 -17.40
N THR A 95 -18.49 4.43 -17.42
CA THR A 95 -18.89 3.74 -16.19
C THR A 95 -18.00 2.52 -16.01
N PRO A 96 -17.14 2.48 -14.98
CA PRO A 96 -16.32 1.32 -14.72
C PRO A 96 -17.22 0.12 -14.40
N GLU A 97 -16.85 -1.05 -14.90
CA GLU A 97 -17.54 -2.29 -14.56
C GLU A 97 -17.42 -2.49 -13.04
N LYS A 98 -18.57 -2.58 -12.36
CA LYS A 98 -18.61 -2.91 -10.91
C LYS A 98 -18.15 -4.35 -10.61
N GLY A 99 -17.73 -5.11 -11.62
CA GLY A 99 -17.32 -6.50 -11.53
C GLY A 99 -15.83 -6.65 -11.27
N ALA A 100 -15.49 -7.01 -10.03
CA ALA A 100 -14.18 -7.48 -9.63
C ALA A 100 -13.02 -6.50 -9.87
N ALA A 101 -12.99 -5.43 -9.06
CA ALA A 101 -11.71 -4.84 -8.69
C ALA A 101 -10.75 -6.00 -8.32
N PRO A 102 -9.56 -6.12 -8.93
CA PRO A 102 -8.59 -7.10 -8.47
C PRO A 102 -8.41 -6.84 -6.98
N LYS A 103 -8.69 -7.85 -6.14
CA LYS A 103 -8.46 -7.76 -4.71
C LYS A 103 -7.02 -7.27 -4.58
N ARG A 104 -6.82 -6.00 -4.19
CA ARG A 104 -5.48 -5.47 -3.95
C ARG A 104 -4.79 -6.54 -3.13
N PRO A 105 -3.62 -7.06 -3.56
CA PRO A 105 -2.94 -8.08 -2.80
C PRO A 105 -2.87 -7.52 -1.40
N LYS A 106 -3.60 -8.14 -0.46
CA LYS A 106 -3.58 -7.69 0.93
C LYS A 106 -2.11 -7.67 1.25
N LYS A 107 -1.57 -6.50 1.56
CA LYS A 107 -0.16 -6.37 1.91
C LYS A 107 -0.04 -7.18 3.20
N GLU A 108 0.28 -8.46 3.06
CA GLU A 108 0.40 -9.34 4.19
C GLU A 108 1.52 -8.74 5.00
N LEU A 109 1.21 -8.29 6.22
CA LEU A 109 2.25 -7.85 7.14
C LEU A 109 3.32 -8.94 7.14
N SER A 110 4.57 -8.55 6.94
CA SER A 110 5.67 -9.51 6.93
C SER A 110 5.57 -10.37 8.20
N PRO A 111 5.94 -11.65 8.14
CA PRO A 111 5.88 -12.52 9.31
C PRO A 111 6.60 -11.89 10.52
N GLN A 112 7.68 -11.14 10.29
CA GLN A 112 8.38 -10.37 11.34
C GLN A 112 7.50 -9.28 11.98
N ALA A 113 6.71 -8.54 11.18
CA ALA A 113 5.82 -7.51 11.72
C ALA A 113 4.69 -8.11 12.56
N LYS A 114 4.17 -9.29 12.17
CA LYS A 114 3.16 -10.01 12.97
C LYS A 114 3.73 -10.48 14.31
N GLU A 115 5.00 -10.88 14.34
CA GLU A 115 5.71 -11.25 15.57
C GLU A 115 5.99 -10.04 16.48
N LEU A 116 6.17 -8.84 15.91
CA LEU A 116 6.46 -7.60 16.66
C LEU A 116 5.23 -6.96 17.32
N ILE A 117 4.03 -7.16 16.78
CA ILE A 117 2.77 -6.61 17.33
C ILE A 117 2.56 -6.90 18.83
N PRO A 118 2.71 -8.14 19.34
CA PRO A 118 2.55 -8.41 20.77
C PRO A 118 3.59 -7.69 21.63
N TYR A 119 4.83 -7.50 21.16
CA TYR A 119 5.84 -6.74 21.89
C TYR A 119 5.48 -5.26 21.97
N LEU A 120 5.00 -4.68 20.85
CA LEU A 120 4.51 -3.32 20.81
C LEU A 120 3.34 -3.12 21.79
N TRP A 121 2.44 -4.09 21.88
CA TRP A 121 1.33 -4.06 22.82
C TRP A 121 1.79 -4.09 24.29
N VAL A 122 2.73 -4.98 24.64
CA VAL A 122 3.31 -5.05 25.99
C VAL A 122 4.03 -3.75 26.35
N PHE A 123 4.76 -3.16 25.40
CA PHE A 123 5.43 -1.88 25.59
C PHE A 123 4.44 -0.74 25.90
N VAL A 124 3.33 -0.65 25.15
CA VAL A 124 2.27 0.33 25.40
C VAL A 124 1.65 0.14 26.78
N GLN A 125 1.35 -1.11 27.19
CA GLN A 125 0.83 -1.40 28.52
C GLN A 125 1.81 -0.99 29.63
N ALA A 126 3.10 -1.31 29.47
CA ALA A 126 4.13 -0.91 30.43
C ALA A 126 4.24 0.61 30.55
N ALA A 127 4.20 1.35 29.43
CA ALA A 127 4.24 2.81 29.43
C ALA A 127 3.03 3.42 30.17
N ILE A 128 1.82 2.87 29.97
CA ILE A 128 0.61 3.31 30.66
C ILE A 128 0.71 3.06 32.17
N ILE A 129 1.10 1.84 32.57
CA ILE A 129 1.25 1.48 33.98
C ILE A 129 2.32 2.36 34.63
N MET A 130 3.46 2.54 33.99
CA MET A 130 4.54 3.37 34.50
C MET A 130 4.08 4.82 34.69
N LYS A 131 3.35 5.39 33.74
CA LYS A 131 2.77 6.72 33.87
C LYS A 131 1.79 6.81 35.02
N LEU A 132 0.90 5.82 35.20
CA LEU A 132 -0.06 5.79 36.30
C LEU A 132 0.64 5.66 37.66
N VAL A 133 1.62 4.78 37.78
CA VAL A 133 2.39 4.57 39.02
C VAL A 133 3.19 5.83 39.37
N VAL A 134 3.93 6.38 38.42
CA VAL A 134 4.71 7.61 38.63
C VAL A 134 3.80 8.79 38.94
N TYR A 135 2.67 8.93 38.25
CA TYR A 135 1.73 10.03 38.49
C TYR A 135 1.07 9.90 39.87
N TYR A 136 0.48 8.75 40.17
CA TYR A 136 -0.25 8.53 41.42
C TYR A 136 0.68 8.53 42.63
N PHE A 137 1.75 7.75 42.60
CA PHE A 137 2.68 7.68 43.72
C PHE A 137 3.66 8.85 43.76
N GLY A 138 3.98 9.48 42.63
CA GLY A 138 4.81 10.68 42.61
C GLY A 138 4.10 11.88 43.23
N LEU A 139 2.82 12.10 42.90
CA LEU A 139 2.03 13.14 43.55
C LEU A 139 1.80 12.82 45.04
N LYS A 140 1.41 11.59 45.36
CA LYS A 140 1.14 11.19 46.75
C LYS A 140 2.39 11.20 47.64
N ALA A 141 3.56 10.87 47.09
CA ALA A 141 4.83 10.93 47.84
C ALA A 141 5.36 12.37 47.99
N ALA A 142 4.98 13.29 47.09
CA ALA A 142 5.25 14.71 47.23
C ALA A 142 4.38 15.36 48.32
N ASP A 143 3.12 14.93 48.44
CA ASP A 143 2.19 15.41 49.48
C ASP A 143 2.47 14.76 50.86
N ASP A 144 2.69 13.44 50.93
CA ASP A 144 2.89 12.70 52.19
C ASP A 144 4.04 11.68 52.12
N PRO A 145 5.26 12.05 52.57
CA PRO A 145 6.46 11.22 52.49
C PRO A 145 6.55 10.17 53.61
N THR A 146 5.47 9.44 53.88
CA THR A 146 5.46 8.35 54.87
C THR A 146 6.27 7.14 54.40
N VAL A 147 6.83 6.38 55.37
CA VAL A 147 7.62 5.16 55.10
C VAL A 147 6.80 4.11 54.36
N GLU A 148 5.51 4.02 54.66
CA GLU A 148 4.58 3.10 54.02
C GLU A 148 4.43 3.39 52.52
N ASN A 149 4.24 4.66 52.12
CA ASN A 149 4.16 5.05 50.71
C ASN A 149 5.46 4.70 49.94
N LYS A 150 6.64 4.83 50.59
CA LYS A 150 7.94 4.47 50.00
C LYS A 150 8.09 2.95 49.81
N LEU A 151 7.63 2.15 50.77
CA LEU A 151 7.65 0.69 50.67
C LEU A 151 6.70 0.19 49.57
N VAL A 152 5.51 0.77 49.46
CA VAL A 152 4.55 0.43 48.39
C VAL A 152 5.15 0.77 47.02
N LEU A 153 5.78 1.94 46.87
CA LEU A 153 6.46 2.31 45.63
C LEU A 153 7.57 1.31 45.28
N LEU A 154 8.42 0.95 46.24
CA LEU A 154 9.49 -0.02 46.05
C LEU A 154 8.94 -1.40 45.65
N ALA A 155 7.85 -1.85 46.28
CA ALA A 155 7.19 -3.11 45.96
C ALA A 155 6.62 -3.12 44.53
N VAL A 156 5.99 -2.03 44.08
CA VAL A 156 5.50 -1.90 42.70
C VAL A 156 6.64 -1.94 41.69
N VAL A 157 7.74 -1.24 41.95
CA VAL A 157 8.94 -1.26 41.10
C VAL A 157 9.54 -2.67 41.04
N ALA A 158 9.74 -3.32 42.19
CA ALA A 158 10.28 -4.67 42.27
C ALA A 158 9.38 -5.69 41.55
N PHE A 159 8.06 -5.58 41.71
CA PHE A 159 7.08 -6.42 41.02
C PHE A 159 7.13 -6.22 39.50
N SER A 160 7.27 -4.97 39.03
CA SER A 160 7.42 -4.65 37.61
C SER A 160 8.65 -5.32 37.02
N PHE A 161 9.82 -5.18 37.66
CA PHE A 161 11.05 -5.86 37.23
C PHE A 161 10.94 -7.38 37.29
N GLY A 162 10.35 -7.93 38.36
CA GLY A 162 10.11 -9.36 38.50
C GLY A 162 9.24 -9.94 37.39
N SER A 163 8.19 -9.20 37.00
CA SER A 163 7.29 -9.61 35.92
C SER A 163 8.00 -9.66 34.56
N LEU A 164 8.90 -8.71 34.29
CA LEU A 164 9.69 -8.65 33.07
C LEU A 164 10.71 -9.81 32.99
N ILE A 165 11.43 -10.07 34.09
CA ILE A 165 12.39 -11.18 34.19
C ILE A 165 11.67 -12.52 34.00
N HIS A 166 10.53 -12.70 34.66
CA HIS A 166 9.70 -13.90 34.51
C HIS A 166 9.19 -14.07 33.07
N PHE A 167 8.75 -13.00 32.42
CA PHE A 167 8.31 -13.04 31.03
C PHE A 167 9.44 -13.39 30.06
N ALA A 168 10.61 -12.75 30.20
CA ALA A 168 11.80 -13.04 29.40
C ALA A 168 12.22 -14.50 29.54
N TRP A 169 12.24 -15.02 30.77
CA TRP A 169 12.53 -16.43 31.04
C TRP A 169 11.50 -17.39 30.43
N ARG A 170 10.20 -17.06 30.51
CA ARG A 170 9.13 -17.87 29.90
C ARG A 170 9.23 -17.91 28.38
N MET A 171 9.57 -16.79 27.74
CA MET A 171 9.70 -16.72 26.28
C MET A 171 10.95 -17.48 25.79
N HIS A 172 12.08 -17.34 26.48
CA HIS A 172 13.30 -18.09 26.15
C HIS A 172 13.09 -19.62 26.15
N ARG A 173 12.25 -20.13 27.06
CA ARG A 173 11.88 -21.55 27.10
C ARG A 173 10.97 -22.01 25.96
N LYS A 174 10.19 -21.12 25.35
CA LYS A 174 9.30 -21.47 24.23
C LYS A 174 10.06 -21.57 22.91
N GLU A 175 11.10 -20.78 22.74
CA GLU A 175 11.93 -20.73 21.52
C GLU A 175 12.84 -21.95 21.39
N GLN A 176 13.19 -22.59 22.51
CA GLN A 176 13.98 -23.83 22.55
C GLN A 176 13.18 -25.11 22.32
N ARG A 177 11.85 -25.07 22.13
CA ARG A 177 11.12 -26.24 21.65
C ARG A 177 11.37 -26.37 20.14
N PRO A 178 12.16 -27.36 19.69
CA PRO A 178 12.44 -27.50 18.27
C PRO A 178 11.13 -27.70 17.52
N ARG A 179 10.94 -26.99 16.41
CA ARG A 179 9.93 -27.29 15.38
C ARG A 179 10.29 -28.60 14.66
N HIS A 180 10.51 -29.68 15.40
CA HIS A 180 10.41 -31.02 14.85
C HIS A 180 8.93 -31.41 14.87
N GLN A 181 8.41 -31.85 13.73
CA GLN A 181 7.01 -32.13 13.41
C GLN A 181 6.17 -30.96 12.88
N ARG A 182 6.56 -30.42 11.71
CA ARG A 182 5.56 -29.97 10.72
C ARG A 182 6.11 -30.09 9.30
N GLY A 183 6.73 -31.24 9.04
CA GLY A 183 7.31 -31.61 7.75
C GLY A 183 7.36 -33.13 7.69
N ASP A 184 6.22 -33.79 7.95
CA ASP A 184 6.01 -35.19 7.59
C ASP A 184 4.51 -35.49 7.66
N GLN A 185 3.81 -35.13 6.61
CA GLN A 185 2.57 -35.79 6.19
C GLN A 185 2.49 -35.57 4.68
N SER A 186 3.36 -36.31 3.99
CA SER A 186 3.00 -37.00 2.77
C SER A 186 1.66 -37.70 2.99
N HIS A 187 0.67 -37.37 2.17
CA HIS A 187 -0.20 -38.41 1.66
C HIS A 187 -0.17 -38.28 0.16
N ASP A 188 0.63 -39.17 -0.42
CA ASP A 188 0.51 -39.62 -1.80
C ASP A 188 -0.95 -40.06 -2.00
N ASP A 189 -1.63 -39.43 -2.96
CA ASP A 189 -2.78 -40.00 -3.66
C ASP A 189 -2.34 -40.09 -5.13
N GLU A 190 -1.47 -41.06 -5.39
CA GLU A 190 -1.37 -41.72 -6.69
C GLU A 190 -2.53 -42.70 -6.83
N GLY A 191 -3.21 -42.66 -7.99
CA GLY A 191 -3.90 -43.83 -8.53
C GLY A 191 -5.40 -43.65 -8.75
N GLY A 192 -5.83 -43.63 -10.03
CA GLY A 192 -7.24 -43.81 -10.35
C GLY A 192 -7.62 -43.56 -11.82
N GLU A 193 -7.21 -44.47 -12.70
CA GLU A 193 -7.95 -44.93 -13.88
C GLU A 193 -8.42 -43.93 -14.97
N GLN A 194 -7.76 -44.01 -16.13
CA GLN A 194 -8.46 -44.02 -17.42
C GLN A 194 -9.26 -45.33 -17.55
N PRO A 195 -10.48 -45.28 -18.10
CA PRO A 195 -10.70 -46.08 -19.31
C PRO A 195 -11.55 -45.39 -20.39
N ARG A 196 -11.02 -45.54 -21.62
CA ARG A 196 -11.64 -45.58 -22.96
C ARG A 196 -12.63 -44.50 -23.40
#